data_AF-A0A3G2IF99-F1
#
_entry.id   AF-A0A3G2IF99-F1
#
_cell.length_a   1.000
_cell.length_b   1.000
_cell.length_c   1.000
_cell.angle_alpha   90.00
_cell.angle_beta   90.00
_cell.angle_gamma   90.00
#
_symmetry.space_group_name_H-M   'P 1'
#
loop_
_entity.id
_entity.type
_entity.pdbx_description
1 polymer ?
#
loop_
_entity_poly.entity_id
_entity_poly.type
_entity_poly.pdbx_seq_one_letter_code
_entity_poly.pdbx_strand_id
1 'polypeptide(L)'
;MVSEALVQLAMNTLSCSQKQLAIQLGVSPTQISKWKKGEHMSMDMEKKFRQLTAIGEKEPEFVLWAGSIENADKWDALIHYLAETAHEGAETGYNTDPLMDEEGLLSWDIFRVLHEMGVKLPKTFPPELEIDKESEEFWDLVEDNFHSALIKRIFNSLNDVYGFYSAFIDEFMDDESMDLADSVAVNIEPCLMSLAASKIEVSSKMAPNFLKFKYRVTQEYEGWIAIVKDRAFRAGVPLRAELMDMIYKSSSTLGVEAEAESLGFNSNRIHPDIYMNELLVGMRMIHQVLPVIMKKLEIYDEFQLDCSELCIGEERSQDVKSAQN
;
A
#
# COMPACT_ATOMS: atom_id res chain seq x y z
N MET A 1 -0.75 -5.17 -23.47
CA MET A 1 -1.77 -4.11 -23.26
C MET A 1 -1.24 -2.79 -23.84
N VAL A 2 0.00 -2.38 -23.52
CA VAL A 2 0.70 -1.23 -24.16
C VAL A 2 0.63 -1.20 -25.70
N SER A 3 0.95 -2.30 -26.39
CA SER A 3 0.91 -2.38 -27.86
C SER A 3 -0.48 -2.14 -28.45
N GLU A 4 -1.53 -2.56 -27.74
CA GLU A 4 -2.91 -2.38 -28.15
C GLU A 4 -3.34 -0.91 -27.96
N ALA A 5 -3.00 -0.32 -26.80
CA ALA A 5 -3.28 1.07 -26.51
C ALA A 5 -2.59 2.02 -27.50
N LEU A 6 -1.32 1.76 -27.84
CA LEU A 6 -0.58 2.54 -28.86
C LEU A 6 -1.24 2.48 -30.24
N VAL A 7 -1.66 1.30 -30.68
CA VAL A 7 -2.36 1.13 -31.96
C VAL A 7 -3.68 1.87 -31.94
N GLN A 8 -4.46 1.74 -30.86
CA GLN A 8 -5.78 2.36 -30.76
C GLN A 8 -5.66 3.89 -30.68
N LEU A 9 -4.68 4.42 -29.95
CA LEU A 9 -4.35 5.85 -29.92
C LEU A 9 -3.97 6.36 -31.31
N ALA A 10 -3.04 5.71 -32.01
CA ALA A 10 -2.62 6.15 -33.34
C ALA A 10 -3.78 6.17 -34.34
N MET A 11 -4.67 5.18 -34.28
CA MET A 11 -5.88 5.16 -35.12
C MET A 11 -6.82 6.32 -34.80
N ASN A 12 -7.01 6.63 -33.51
CA ASN A 12 -7.87 7.73 -33.06
C ASN A 12 -7.27 9.10 -33.44
N THR A 13 -6.00 9.34 -33.13
CA THR A 13 -5.30 10.62 -33.38
C THR A 13 -5.23 10.93 -34.87
N LEU A 14 -4.90 9.93 -35.70
CA LEU A 14 -4.77 10.10 -37.15
C LEU A 14 -6.11 9.94 -37.89
N SER A 15 -7.19 9.59 -37.19
CA SER A 15 -8.50 9.29 -37.77
C SER A 15 -8.42 8.33 -38.96
N CYS A 16 -7.58 7.29 -38.85
CA CYS A 16 -7.21 6.42 -39.96
C CYS A 16 -7.64 4.95 -39.72
N SER A 17 -7.82 4.21 -40.81
CA SER A 17 -8.07 2.77 -40.75
C SER A 17 -6.78 1.98 -40.50
N GLN A 18 -6.90 0.73 -40.02
CA GLN A 18 -5.74 -0.16 -39.82
C GLN A 18 -4.88 -0.33 -41.07
N LYS A 19 -5.51 -0.33 -42.27
CA LYS A 19 -4.77 -0.44 -43.54
C LYS A 19 -3.94 0.80 -43.81
N GLN A 20 -4.49 1.99 -43.55
CA GLN A 20 -3.78 3.25 -43.72
C GLN A 20 -2.63 3.38 -42.71
N LEU A 21 -2.87 3.03 -41.44
CA LEU A 21 -1.84 3.00 -40.40
C LEU A 21 -0.70 2.05 -40.76
N ALA A 22 -1.02 0.86 -41.28
CA ALA A 22 -0.02 -0.11 -41.73
C ALA A 22 0.87 0.44 -42.85
N ILE A 23 0.27 1.13 -43.84
CA ILE A 23 1.00 1.79 -44.93
C ILE A 23 1.93 2.86 -44.37
N GLN A 24 1.45 3.70 -43.45
CA GLN A 24 2.23 4.80 -42.86
C GLN A 24 3.41 4.30 -42.03
N LEU A 25 3.26 3.15 -41.37
CA LEU A 25 4.32 2.50 -40.59
C LEU A 25 5.23 1.59 -41.42
N GLY A 26 4.92 1.35 -42.70
CA GLY A 26 5.66 0.44 -43.57
C GLY A 26 5.54 -1.04 -43.16
N VAL A 27 4.42 -1.43 -42.56
CA VAL A 27 4.17 -2.81 -42.07
C VAL A 27 2.93 -3.42 -42.71
N SER A 28 2.71 -4.72 -42.50
CA SER A 28 1.50 -5.39 -42.97
C SER A 28 0.29 -5.07 -42.08
N PRO A 29 -0.95 -4.99 -42.62
CA PRO A 29 -2.16 -4.85 -41.80
C PRO A 29 -2.36 -5.98 -40.79
N THR A 30 -1.83 -7.17 -41.10
CA THR A 30 -1.82 -8.31 -40.18
C THR A 30 -0.97 -8.00 -38.94
N GLN A 31 0.15 -7.31 -39.09
CA GLN A 31 1.00 -6.92 -37.96
C GLN A 31 0.29 -5.93 -37.02
N ILE A 32 -0.49 -4.98 -37.57
CA ILE A 32 -1.34 -4.08 -36.77
C ILE A 32 -2.39 -4.89 -35.98
N SER A 33 -2.99 -5.89 -36.62
CA SER A 33 -3.99 -6.77 -35.96
C SER A 33 -3.38 -7.60 -34.84
N LYS A 34 -2.13 -8.02 -34.99
CA LYS A 34 -1.35 -8.73 -33.99
C LYS A 34 -1.04 -7.86 -32.78
N TRP A 35 -0.53 -6.65 -32.98
CA TRP A 35 -0.28 -5.69 -31.90
C TRP A 35 -1.55 -5.28 -31.16
N LYS A 36 -2.67 -5.15 -31.88
CA LYS A 36 -3.99 -4.92 -31.30
C LYS A 36 -4.49 -6.08 -30.42
N LYS A 37 -3.97 -7.30 -30.63
CA LYS A 37 -4.24 -8.46 -29.76
C LYS A 37 -3.22 -8.59 -28.61
N GLY A 38 -2.36 -7.58 -28.42
CA GLY A 38 -1.34 -7.60 -27.38
C GLY A 38 -0.06 -8.34 -27.74
N GLU A 39 0.17 -8.69 -29.01
CA GLU A 39 1.45 -9.30 -29.41
C GLU A 39 2.60 -8.31 -29.22
N HIS A 40 3.78 -8.82 -28.87
CA HIS A 40 4.98 -8.03 -28.61
C HIS A 40 5.29 -7.05 -29.76
N MET A 41 5.59 -5.80 -29.39
CA MET A 41 6.03 -4.73 -30.27
C MET A 41 7.48 -4.40 -29.94
N SER A 42 8.34 -4.27 -30.96
CA SER A 42 9.73 -3.88 -30.76
C SER A 42 9.84 -2.42 -30.28
N MET A 43 10.85 -2.11 -29.47
CA MET A 43 11.15 -0.75 -28.97
C MET A 43 11.18 0.31 -30.08
N ASP A 44 11.81 0.01 -31.22
CA ASP A 44 11.88 0.94 -32.37
C ASP A 44 10.48 1.30 -32.90
N MET A 45 9.57 0.34 -32.87
CA MET A 45 8.21 0.53 -33.36
C MET A 45 7.37 1.28 -32.33
N GLU A 46 7.52 0.94 -31.04
CA GLU A 46 6.92 1.72 -29.96
C GLU A 46 7.33 3.19 -30.04
N LYS A 47 8.62 3.49 -30.23
CA LYS A 47 9.11 4.85 -30.41
C LYS A 47 8.45 5.56 -31.60
N LYS A 48 8.26 4.86 -32.72
CA LYS A 48 7.51 5.40 -33.88
C LYS A 48 6.05 5.69 -33.53
N PHE A 49 5.38 4.80 -32.80
CA PHE A 49 4.01 5.04 -32.34
C PHE A 49 3.94 6.27 -31.43
N ARG A 50 4.83 6.39 -30.44
CA ARG A 50 4.91 7.55 -29.54
C ARG A 50 5.14 8.85 -30.29
N GLN A 51 5.99 8.85 -31.32
CA GLN A 51 6.21 10.00 -32.21
C GLN A 51 4.96 10.35 -33.03
N LEU A 52 4.24 9.35 -33.54
CA LEU A 52 3.02 9.57 -34.34
C LEU A 52 1.86 10.09 -33.50
N THR A 53 1.73 9.63 -32.25
CA THR A 53 0.65 10.03 -31.36
C THR A 53 1.00 11.28 -30.56
N ALA A 54 2.27 11.68 -30.48
CA ALA A 54 2.76 12.79 -29.67
C ALA A 54 2.48 12.65 -28.16
N ILE A 55 2.37 11.42 -27.65
CA ILE A 55 2.14 11.16 -26.22
C ILE A 55 3.40 11.32 -25.35
N GLY A 56 4.58 11.42 -25.96
CA GLY A 56 5.86 11.48 -25.25
C GLY A 56 6.09 10.21 -24.41
N GLU A 57 6.50 10.42 -23.16
CA GLU A 57 6.76 9.36 -22.18
C GLU A 57 5.51 8.93 -21.41
N LYS A 58 4.35 9.57 -21.64
CA LYS A 58 3.10 9.20 -20.96
C LYS A 58 2.71 7.75 -21.25
N GLU A 59 2.07 7.13 -20.27
CA GLU A 59 1.56 5.78 -20.42
C GLU A 59 0.41 5.72 -21.44
N PRO A 60 0.53 4.90 -22.51
CA PRO A 60 -0.47 4.86 -23.57
C PRO A 60 -1.88 4.49 -23.09
N GLU A 61 -1.98 3.63 -22.08
CA GLU A 61 -3.26 3.21 -21.52
C GLU A 61 -3.95 4.36 -20.79
N PHE A 62 -3.18 5.18 -20.05
CA PHE A 62 -3.69 6.37 -19.37
C PHE A 62 -4.24 7.39 -20.38
N VAL A 63 -3.48 7.69 -21.45
CA VAL A 63 -3.91 8.63 -22.49
C VAL A 63 -5.15 8.12 -23.24
N LEU A 64 -5.17 6.82 -23.57
CA LEU A 64 -6.32 6.20 -24.24
C LEU A 64 -7.58 6.36 -23.38
N TRP A 65 -7.43 6.17 -22.07
CA TRP A 65 -8.52 6.18 -21.14
C TRP A 65 -9.02 7.60 -20.83
N ALA A 66 -8.13 8.59 -20.76
CA ALA A 66 -8.49 10.01 -20.69
C ALA A 66 -9.18 10.53 -21.97
N GLY A 67 -9.08 9.77 -23.07
CA GLY A 67 -9.75 10.04 -24.35
C GLY A 67 -8.99 10.97 -25.28
N SER A 68 -8.12 11.83 -24.75
CA SER A 68 -7.19 12.66 -25.52
C SER A 68 -5.96 12.99 -24.68
N ILE A 69 -4.90 13.47 -25.34
CA ILE A 69 -3.68 13.95 -24.67
C ILE A 69 -4.00 15.15 -23.79
N GLU A 70 -4.78 16.10 -24.30
CA GLU A 70 -5.21 17.29 -23.56
C GLU A 70 -5.98 16.93 -22.28
N ASN A 71 -6.87 15.94 -22.33
CA ASN A 71 -7.57 15.47 -21.14
C ASN A 71 -6.64 14.74 -20.17
N ALA A 72 -5.67 13.97 -20.70
CA ALA A 72 -4.68 13.30 -19.89
C ALA A 72 -3.82 14.32 -19.13
N ASP A 73 -3.38 15.40 -19.79
CA ASP A 73 -2.64 16.50 -19.17
C ASP A 73 -3.47 17.20 -18.08
N LYS A 74 -4.77 17.41 -18.31
CA LYS A 74 -5.68 17.99 -17.28
C LYS A 74 -5.85 17.07 -16.07
N TRP A 75 -6.05 15.77 -16.30
CA TRP A 75 -6.13 14.79 -15.23
C TRP A 75 -4.82 14.71 -14.44
N ASP A 76 -3.70 14.67 -15.15
CA ASP A 76 -2.35 14.66 -14.57
C ASP A 76 -2.14 15.86 -13.65
N ALA A 77 -2.45 17.07 -14.14
CA ALA A 77 -2.32 18.30 -13.37
C ALA A 77 -3.26 18.39 -12.15
N LEU A 78 -4.45 17.76 -12.21
CA LEU A 78 -5.36 17.67 -11.07
C LEU A 78 -4.85 16.62 -10.06
N ILE A 79 -4.43 15.45 -10.53
CA ILE A 79 -3.91 14.36 -9.70
C ILE A 79 -2.73 14.85 -8.85
N HIS A 80 -1.74 15.50 -9.47
CA HIS A 80 -0.58 16.03 -8.76
C HIS A 80 -0.97 17.07 -7.71
N TYR A 81 -1.92 17.95 -8.03
CA TYR A 81 -2.38 18.96 -7.07
C TYR A 81 -3.10 18.35 -5.87
N LEU A 82 -3.94 17.34 -6.11
CA LEU A 82 -4.60 16.60 -5.04
C LEU A 82 -3.60 15.82 -4.19
N ALA A 83 -2.55 15.26 -4.82
CA ALA A 83 -1.49 14.54 -4.12
C ALA A 83 -0.64 15.48 -3.25
N GLU A 84 -0.22 16.62 -3.79
CA GLU A 84 0.50 17.67 -3.05
C GLU A 84 -0.32 18.13 -1.84
N THR A 85 -1.61 18.44 -2.03
CA THR A 85 -2.46 18.87 -0.92
C THR A 85 -2.65 17.76 0.12
N ALA A 86 -2.86 16.51 -0.32
CA ALA A 86 -2.96 15.38 0.60
C ALA A 86 -1.66 15.19 1.38
N HIS A 87 -0.52 15.30 0.71
CA HIS A 87 0.80 15.18 1.31
C HIS A 87 1.06 16.27 2.36
N GLU A 88 0.78 17.53 2.05
CA GLU A 88 0.88 18.66 3.00
C GLU A 88 -0.04 18.50 4.21
N GLY A 89 -1.20 17.86 4.02
CA GLY A 89 -2.16 17.56 5.08
C GLY A 89 -1.86 16.30 5.89
N ALA A 90 -0.75 15.61 5.63
CA ALA A 90 -0.40 14.39 6.35
C ALA A 90 0.10 14.70 7.78
N GLU A 91 -0.48 14.03 8.77
CA GLU A 91 -0.14 14.22 10.20
C GLU A 91 0.66 13.03 10.78
N THR A 92 1.04 12.05 9.96
CA THR A 92 1.69 10.80 10.44
C THR A 92 3.14 10.99 10.89
N GLY A 93 3.77 12.11 10.54
CA GLY A 93 5.19 12.37 10.79
C GLY A 93 6.15 11.71 9.80
N TYR A 94 5.65 11.02 8.78
CA TYR A 94 6.45 10.36 7.73
C TYR A 94 6.17 10.98 6.36
N ASN A 95 7.22 11.03 5.52
CA ASN A 95 7.11 11.51 4.15
C ASN A 95 6.45 10.45 3.27
N THR A 96 5.35 10.75 2.59
CA THR A 96 4.70 9.79 1.70
C THR A 96 5.26 9.94 0.29
N ASP A 97 6.43 9.33 0.05
CA ASP A 97 7.21 9.49 -1.18
C ASP A 97 6.41 9.24 -2.47
N PRO A 98 5.47 8.25 -2.55
CA PRO A 98 4.67 8.05 -3.75
C PRO A 98 3.80 9.25 -4.16
N LEU A 99 3.43 10.14 -3.23
CA LEU A 99 2.64 11.34 -3.55
C LEU A 99 3.50 12.50 -4.10
N MET A 100 4.81 12.48 -3.85
CA MET A 100 5.75 13.46 -4.40
C MET A 100 6.09 13.19 -5.87
N ASP A 101 5.85 11.95 -6.31
CA ASP A 101 6.00 11.49 -7.68
C ASP A 101 7.37 11.75 -8.33
N GLU A 102 8.46 11.48 -7.60
CA GLU A 102 9.83 11.68 -8.12
C GLU A 102 10.10 10.89 -9.42
N GLU A 103 9.45 9.74 -9.57
CA GLU A 103 9.57 8.85 -10.74
C GLU A 103 8.55 9.16 -11.86
N GLY A 104 7.58 10.05 -11.63
CA GLY A 104 6.58 10.43 -12.65
C GLY A 104 5.53 9.34 -12.96
N LEU A 105 5.23 8.46 -11.99
CA LEU A 105 4.35 7.30 -12.12
C LEU A 105 3.00 7.46 -11.41
N LEU A 106 2.81 8.47 -10.57
CA LEU A 106 1.63 8.66 -9.70
C LEU A 106 0.32 8.59 -10.50
N SER A 107 0.23 9.34 -11.60
CA SER A 107 -0.95 9.37 -12.46
C SER A 107 -1.26 8.00 -13.06
N TRP A 108 -0.24 7.22 -13.41
CA TRP A 108 -0.42 5.87 -13.90
C TRP A 108 -0.85 4.90 -12.79
N ASP A 109 -0.25 5.01 -11.61
CA ASP A 109 -0.56 4.15 -10.47
C ASP A 109 -1.99 4.32 -10.00
N ILE A 110 -2.42 5.56 -9.78
CA ILE A 110 -3.80 5.83 -9.39
C ILE A 110 -4.78 5.40 -10.48
N PHE A 111 -4.43 5.62 -11.75
CA PHE A 111 -5.23 5.17 -12.88
C PHE A 111 -5.42 3.65 -12.87
N ARG A 112 -4.32 2.89 -12.72
CA ARG A 112 -4.34 1.43 -12.66
C ARG A 112 -5.24 0.95 -11.53
N VAL A 113 -5.12 1.54 -10.34
CA VAL A 113 -5.97 1.22 -9.19
C VAL A 113 -7.45 1.49 -9.48
N LEU A 114 -7.79 2.67 -10.00
CA LEU A 114 -9.17 3.01 -10.38
C LEU A 114 -9.73 2.05 -11.43
N HIS A 115 -8.93 1.70 -12.44
CA HIS A 115 -9.31 0.76 -13.48
C HIS A 115 -9.59 -0.64 -12.91
N GLU A 116 -8.76 -1.13 -12.00
CA GLU A 116 -8.96 -2.44 -11.34
C GLU A 116 -10.18 -2.48 -10.42
N MET A 117 -10.49 -1.36 -9.75
CA MET A 117 -11.74 -1.16 -9.01
C MET A 117 -12.97 -1.14 -9.94
N GLY A 118 -12.76 -1.03 -11.26
CA GLY A 118 -13.79 -0.97 -12.29
C GLY A 118 -14.38 0.43 -12.49
N VAL A 119 -13.72 1.46 -11.97
CA VAL A 119 -14.15 2.85 -12.13
C VAL A 119 -14.03 3.26 -13.59
N LYS A 120 -15.10 3.88 -14.10
CA LYS A 120 -15.12 4.45 -15.45
C LYS A 120 -14.93 5.95 -15.34
N LEU A 121 -13.89 6.48 -15.96
CA LEU A 121 -13.71 7.92 -16.09
C LEU A 121 -14.60 8.48 -17.22
N PRO A 122 -14.95 9.77 -17.14
CA PRO A 122 -15.61 10.44 -18.24
C PRO A 122 -14.66 10.53 -19.43
N LYS A 123 -15.22 10.43 -20.65
CA LYS A 123 -14.44 10.52 -21.91
C LYS A 123 -13.81 11.90 -22.14
N THR A 124 -14.29 12.89 -21.41
CA THR A 124 -13.84 14.27 -21.43
C THR A 124 -13.53 14.68 -20.01
N PHE A 125 -12.48 15.47 -19.84
CA PHE A 125 -12.20 16.06 -18.53
C PHE A 125 -13.42 16.90 -18.08
N PRO A 126 -13.88 16.78 -16.82
CA PRO A 126 -15.00 17.55 -16.31
C PRO A 126 -14.70 19.06 -16.36
N PRO A 127 -15.44 19.87 -17.13
CA PRO A 127 -15.16 21.30 -17.27
C PRO A 127 -15.25 22.06 -15.94
N GLU A 128 -16.08 21.57 -15.00
CA GLU A 128 -16.20 22.14 -13.66
C GLU A 128 -14.90 22.06 -12.84
N LEU A 129 -14.01 21.11 -13.14
CA LEU A 129 -12.70 21.00 -12.49
C LEU A 129 -11.61 21.82 -13.20
N GLU A 130 -11.95 22.52 -14.29
CA GLU A 130 -11.08 23.43 -15.03
C GLU A 130 -11.25 24.88 -14.56
N ILE A 131 -11.32 25.04 -13.24
CA ILE A 131 -11.34 26.33 -12.54
C ILE A 131 -9.97 26.61 -11.91
N ASP A 132 -9.72 27.87 -11.60
CA ASP A 132 -8.56 28.27 -10.81
C ASP A 132 -8.53 27.52 -9.48
N LYS A 133 -7.39 26.88 -9.19
CA LYS A 133 -7.14 26.09 -7.98
C LYS A 133 -7.10 26.96 -6.72
N GLU A 134 -6.82 28.26 -6.87
CA GLU A 134 -6.86 29.24 -5.78
C GLU A 134 -8.29 29.74 -5.49
N SER A 135 -9.29 29.35 -6.29
CA SER A 135 -10.67 29.79 -6.06
C SER A 135 -11.27 29.13 -4.83
N GLU A 136 -12.09 29.89 -4.09
CA GLU A 136 -12.79 29.39 -2.90
C GLU A 136 -13.72 28.20 -3.23
N GLU A 137 -14.26 28.15 -4.45
CA GLU A 137 -15.19 27.12 -4.93
C GLU A 137 -14.49 25.82 -5.37
N PHE A 138 -13.17 25.83 -5.57
CA PHE A 138 -12.44 24.68 -6.10
C PHE A 138 -12.63 23.42 -5.23
N TRP A 139 -12.55 23.57 -3.92
CA TRP A 139 -12.66 22.45 -2.99
C TRP A 139 -14.06 21.84 -2.97
N ASP A 140 -15.10 22.67 -3.05
CA ASP A 140 -16.48 22.20 -3.15
C ASP A 140 -16.68 21.37 -4.43
N LEU A 141 -16.12 21.83 -5.56
CA LEU A 141 -16.19 21.13 -6.84
C LEU A 141 -15.41 19.81 -6.85
N VAL A 142 -14.25 19.77 -6.18
CA VAL A 142 -13.47 18.54 -6.00
C VAL A 142 -14.25 17.50 -5.19
N GLU A 143 -14.99 17.92 -4.18
CA GLU A 143 -15.78 17.03 -3.32
C GLU A 143 -17.09 16.57 -3.97
N ASP A 144 -17.72 17.44 -4.76
CA ASP A 144 -18.93 17.13 -5.51
C ASP A 144 -18.66 16.20 -6.70
N ASN A 145 -17.48 16.31 -7.32
CA ASN A 145 -17.09 15.41 -8.40
C ASN A 145 -16.58 14.06 -7.86
N PHE A 146 -17.30 12.99 -8.22
CA PHE A 146 -17.01 11.64 -7.73
C PHE A 146 -15.55 11.20 -7.95
N HIS A 147 -14.95 11.51 -9.09
CA HIS A 147 -13.62 11.01 -9.46
C HIS A 147 -12.53 11.72 -8.68
N SER A 148 -12.57 13.05 -8.60
CA SER A 148 -11.61 13.83 -7.79
C SER A 148 -11.77 13.53 -6.30
N ALA A 149 -13.00 13.45 -5.79
CA ALA A 149 -13.25 13.09 -4.39
C ALA A 149 -12.72 11.67 -4.08
N LEU A 150 -12.90 10.73 -5.00
CA LEU A 150 -12.37 9.37 -4.84
C LEU A 150 -10.84 9.36 -4.81
N ILE A 151 -10.18 10.06 -5.74
CA ILE A 151 -8.72 10.17 -5.79
C ILE A 151 -8.18 10.80 -4.49
N LYS A 152 -8.75 11.93 -4.05
CA LYS A 152 -8.39 12.60 -2.79
C LYS A 152 -8.51 11.65 -1.60
N ARG A 153 -9.59 10.88 -1.52
CA ARG A 153 -9.78 9.87 -0.45
C ARG A 153 -8.75 8.75 -0.48
N ILE A 154 -8.33 8.30 -1.67
CA ILE A 154 -7.27 7.30 -1.81
C ILE A 154 -5.94 7.87 -1.33
N PHE A 155 -5.58 9.11 -1.70
CA PHE A 155 -4.34 9.75 -1.26
C PHE A 155 -4.29 10.00 0.25
N ASN A 156 -5.38 10.47 0.85
CA ASN A 156 -5.45 10.60 2.30
C ASN A 156 -5.28 9.25 3.01
N SER A 157 -5.93 8.20 2.49
CA SER A 157 -5.75 6.83 2.99
C SER A 157 -4.32 6.32 2.79
N LEU A 158 -3.64 6.77 1.71
CA LEU A 158 -2.26 6.41 1.44
C LEU A 158 -1.31 7.01 2.45
N ASN A 159 -1.47 8.28 2.85
CA ASN A 159 -0.65 8.88 3.91
C ASN A 159 -0.66 8.04 5.19
N ASP A 160 -1.85 7.62 5.61
CA ASP A 160 -2.03 6.80 6.81
C ASP A 160 -1.33 5.42 6.69
N VAL A 161 -1.56 4.75 5.55
CA VAL A 161 -1.01 3.41 5.28
C VAL A 161 0.50 3.46 5.13
N TYR A 162 1.01 4.46 4.42
CA TYR A 162 2.43 4.69 4.21
C TYR A 162 3.13 5.07 5.52
N GLY A 163 2.50 5.92 6.35
CA GLY A 163 3.01 6.25 7.67
C GLY A 163 3.19 5.00 8.54
N PHE A 164 2.21 4.09 8.55
CA PHE A 164 2.33 2.84 9.30
C PHE A 164 3.42 1.91 8.73
N TYR A 165 3.51 1.82 7.40
CA TYR A 165 4.58 1.08 6.72
C TYR A 165 5.96 1.60 7.14
N SER A 166 6.17 2.91 7.02
CA SER A 166 7.44 3.58 7.36
C SER A 166 7.79 3.42 8.84
N ALA A 167 6.78 3.50 9.72
CA ALA A 167 6.97 3.38 11.15
C ALA A 167 7.42 1.98 11.60
N PHE A 168 6.85 0.93 11.00
CA PHE A 168 6.87 -0.42 11.58
C PHE A 168 7.32 -1.55 10.65
N ILE A 169 7.42 -1.32 9.34
CA ILE A 169 7.72 -2.37 8.35
C ILE A 169 9.00 -2.07 7.57
N ASP A 170 9.20 -0.81 7.20
CA ASP A 170 10.29 -0.38 6.32
C ASP A 170 11.69 -0.84 6.80
N GLU A 171 11.97 -0.67 8.09
CA GLU A 171 13.22 -1.12 8.71
C GLU A 171 13.50 -2.62 8.52
N PHE A 172 12.47 -3.47 8.45
CA PHE A 172 12.65 -4.89 8.20
C PHE A 172 13.01 -5.19 6.74
N MET A 173 12.54 -4.36 5.80
CA MET A 173 12.79 -4.55 4.38
C MET A 173 14.28 -4.35 4.04
N ASP A 174 14.95 -3.45 4.77
CA ASP A 174 16.38 -3.14 4.63
C ASP A 174 17.31 -4.08 5.42
N ASP A 175 16.78 -4.88 6.34
CA ASP A 175 17.58 -5.78 7.17
C ASP A 175 18.05 -7.00 6.37
N GLU A 176 19.34 -7.04 6.02
CA GLU A 176 19.97 -8.16 5.31
C GLU A 176 19.77 -9.51 6.01
N SER A 177 19.63 -9.53 7.35
CA SER A 177 19.41 -10.76 8.12
C SER A 177 18.03 -11.38 7.91
N MET A 178 17.07 -10.57 7.44
CA MET A 178 15.69 -10.97 7.19
C MET A 178 15.51 -11.62 5.82
N ASP A 179 16.42 -11.35 4.86
CA ASP A 179 16.41 -11.94 3.51
C ASP A 179 15.02 -11.81 2.84
N LEU A 180 14.43 -10.61 2.97
CA LEU A 180 13.12 -10.27 2.43
C LEU A 180 13.17 -9.85 0.96
N ALA A 181 14.33 -9.36 0.49
CA ALA A 181 14.56 -8.90 -0.89
C ALA A 181 14.29 -9.99 -1.94
N ASP A 182 14.57 -11.26 -1.63
CA ASP A 182 14.33 -12.39 -2.54
C ASP A 182 12.91 -12.99 -2.39
N SER A 183 12.05 -12.38 -1.58
CA SER A 183 10.70 -12.86 -1.30
C SER A 183 9.63 -12.00 -1.97
N VAL A 184 8.39 -12.48 -1.97
CA VAL A 184 7.25 -11.69 -2.47
C VAL A 184 6.90 -10.49 -1.57
N ALA A 185 7.50 -10.36 -0.38
CA ALA A 185 7.29 -9.22 0.50
C ALA A 185 7.81 -7.90 -0.07
N VAL A 186 8.73 -7.93 -1.05
CA VAL A 186 9.18 -6.72 -1.78
C VAL A 186 8.04 -5.99 -2.50
N ASN A 187 6.89 -6.63 -2.66
CA ASN A 187 5.72 -5.99 -3.26
C ASN A 187 4.92 -5.12 -2.28
N ILE A 188 5.24 -5.11 -0.97
CA ILE A 188 4.51 -4.34 0.04
C ILE A 188 4.53 -2.86 -0.32
N GLU A 189 5.71 -2.24 -0.38
CA GLU A 189 5.85 -0.80 -0.65
C GLU A 189 5.31 -0.40 -2.05
N PRO A 190 5.68 -1.08 -3.16
CA PRO A 190 5.18 -0.71 -4.49
C PRO A 190 3.66 -0.85 -4.66
N CYS A 191 2.99 -1.60 -3.77
CA CYS A 191 1.55 -1.83 -3.84
C CYS A 191 0.74 -1.03 -2.80
N LEU A 192 1.33 -0.07 -2.06
CA LEU A 192 0.63 0.64 -0.97
C LEU A 192 -0.59 1.42 -1.47
N MET A 193 -0.54 2.00 -2.67
CA MET A 193 -1.68 2.68 -3.30
C MET A 193 -2.90 1.75 -3.43
N SER A 194 -2.67 0.47 -3.75
CA SER A 194 -3.76 -0.52 -3.86
C SER A 194 -4.37 -0.85 -2.49
N LEU A 195 -3.54 -0.95 -1.45
CA LEU A 195 -4.01 -1.19 -0.09
C LEU A 195 -4.79 0.00 0.44
N ALA A 196 -4.27 1.22 0.24
CA ALA A 196 -4.94 2.47 0.58
C ALA A 196 -6.33 2.55 -0.07
N ALA A 197 -6.42 2.22 -1.35
CA ALA A 197 -7.69 2.17 -2.08
C ALA A 197 -8.63 1.05 -1.59
N SER A 198 -8.13 -0.07 -1.08
CA SER A 198 -8.98 -1.13 -0.52
C SER A 198 -9.64 -0.75 0.82
N LYS A 199 -9.08 0.25 1.52
CA LYS A 199 -9.54 0.71 2.85
C LYS A 199 -10.65 1.75 2.80
N ILE A 200 -10.87 2.37 1.65
CA ILE A 200 -11.95 3.35 1.48
C ILE A 200 -13.29 2.67 1.20
N GLU A 201 -14.37 3.43 1.32
CA GLU A 201 -15.73 2.97 1.00
C GLU A 201 -16.21 3.55 -0.33
N VAL A 202 -16.61 2.69 -1.27
CA VAL A 202 -17.05 3.07 -2.61
C VAL A 202 -18.30 2.29 -3.01
N SER A 203 -19.26 2.97 -3.61
CA SER A 203 -20.49 2.35 -4.11
C SER A 203 -20.18 1.39 -5.27
N SER A 204 -20.77 0.18 -5.21
CA SER A 204 -20.67 -0.83 -6.27
C SER A 204 -21.23 -0.37 -7.62
N LYS A 205 -22.07 0.66 -7.64
CA LYS A 205 -22.54 1.28 -8.89
C LYS A 205 -21.42 1.99 -9.64
N MET A 206 -20.51 2.62 -8.91
CA MET A 206 -19.43 3.43 -9.46
C MET A 206 -18.14 2.63 -9.62
N ALA A 207 -17.90 1.66 -8.73
CA ALA A 207 -16.77 0.74 -8.76
C ALA A 207 -17.25 -0.72 -8.66
N PRO A 208 -17.74 -1.32 -9.76
CA PRO A 208 -18.36 -2.64 -9.77
C PRO A 208 -17.43 -3.77 -9.35
N ASN A 209 -16.11 -3.61 -9.53
CA ASN A 209 -15.12 -4.62 -9.16
C ASN A 209 -14.53 -4.38 -7.77
N PHE A 210 -14.99 -3.35 -7.04
CA PHE A 210 -14.36 -2.92 -5.79
C PHE A 210 -14.24 -4.04 -4.75
N LEU A 211 -15.28 -4.84 -4.54
CA LEU A 211 -15.24 -5.95 -3.56
C LEU A 211 -14.22 -7.02 -3.94
N LYS A 212 -14.11 -7.33 -5.25
CA LYS A 212 -13.14 -8.29 -5.76
C LYS A 212 -11.71 -7.74 -5.63
N PHE A 213 -11.53 -6.47 -5.96
CA PHE A 213 -10.28 -5.74 -5.79
C PHE A 213 -9.83 -5.76 -4.33
N LYS A 214 -10.70 -5.32 -3.41
CA LYS A 214 -10.45 -5.31 -1.96
C LYS A 214 -10.07 -6.69 -1.45
N TYR A 215 -10.85 -7.72 -1.78
CA TYR A 215 -10.54 -9.09 -1.38
C TYR A 215 -9.16 -9.56 -1.87
N ARG A 216 -8.84 -9.32 -3.15
CA ARG A 216 -7.54 -9.71 -3.72
C ARG A 216 -6.39 -9.01 -3.00
N VAL A 217 -6.46 -7.68 -2.87
CA VAL A 217 -5.42 -6.88 -2.21
C VAL A 217 -5.23 -7.31 -0.75
N THR A 218 -6.32 -7.53 -0.01
CA THR A 218 -6.27 -8.05 1.36
C THR A 218 -5.53 -9.40 1.42
N GLN A 219 -5.86 -10.35 0.55
CA GLN A 219 -5.21 -11.67 0.53
C GLN A 219 -3.72 -11.60 0.15
N GLU A 220 -3.36 -10.73 -0.79
CA GLU A 220 -1.97 -10.49 -1.19
C GLU A 220 -1.15 -9.96 -0.01
N TYR A 221 -1.65 -8.92 0.67
CA TYR A 221 -1.00 -8.35 1.84
C TYR A 221 -0.95 -9.31 3.03
N GLU A 222 -1.99 -10.13 3.27
CA GLU A 222 -1.96 -11.14 4.33
C GLU A 222 -0.78 -12.10 4.12
N GLY A 223 -0.55 -12.53 2.87
CA GLY A 223 0.58 -13.37 2.52
C GLY A 223 1.92 -12.67 2.71
N TRP A 224 2.05 -11.43 2.26
CA TRP A 224 3.30 -10.67 2.35
C TRP A 224 3.66 -10.33 3.80
N ILE A 225 2.71 -9.83 4.59
CA ILE A 225 2.92 -9.52 6.01
C ILE A 225 3.21 -10.78 6.82
N ALA A 226 2.57 -11.91 6.52
CA ALA A 226 2.89 -13.18 7.17
C ALA A 226 4.35 -13.59 6.96
N ILE A 227 4.93 -13.34 5.78
CA ILE A 227 6.35 -13.59 5.50
C ILE A 227 7.23 -12.68 6.34
N VAL A 228 6.94 -11.37 6.40
CA VAL A 228 7.69 -10.42 7.24
C VAL A 228 7.68 -10.86 8.70
N LYS A 229 6.51 -11.24 9.23
CA LYS A 229 6.37 -11.75 10.60
C LYS A 229 7.17 -13.04 10.85
N ASP A 230 7.13 -14.01 9.93
CA ASP A 230 7.89 -15.27 10.04
C ASP A 230 9.41 -15.04 9.95
N ARG A 231 9.87 -14.15 9.07
CA ARG A 231 11.29 -13.79 8.97
C ARG A 231 11.78 -13.06 10.21
N ALA A 232 11.00 -12.08 10.71
CA ALA A 232 11.30 -11.34 11.94
C ALA A 232 11.43 -12.30 13.11
N PHE A 233 10.49 -13.24 13.20
CA PHE A 233 10.52 -14.29 14.18
C PHE A 233 11.79 -15.15 14.12
N ARG A 234 12.17 -15.64 12.94
CA ARG A 234 13.36 -16.49 12.77
C ARG A 234 14.67 -15.76 13.03
N ALA A 235 14.73 -14.47 12.70
CA ALA A 235 15.87 -13.60 12.98
C ALA A 235 15.93 -13.14 14.44
N GLY A 236 14.87 -13.37 15.22
CA GLY A 236 14.76 -12.93 16.61
C GLY A 236 14.52 -11.42 16.75
N VAL A 237 14.09 -10.75 15.68
CA VAL A 237 13.86 -9.31 15.62
C VAL A 237 12.46 -8.98 16.15
N PRO A 238 12.33 -8.08 17.14
CA PRO A 238 11.04 -7.79 17.74
C PRO A 238 10.17 -6.88 16.88
N LEU A 239 8.90 -7.28 16.76
CA LEU A 239 7.88 -6.42 16.18
C LEU A 239 7.47 -5.36 17.20
N ARG A 240 7.42 -4.10 16.76
CA ARG A 240 6.97 -2.95 17.58
C ARG A 240 5.44 -2.74 17.54
N ALA A 241 4.78 -3.27 16.52
CA ALA A 241 3.32 -3.24 16.33
C ALA A 241 2.78 -4.56 15.77
N GLU A 242 1.45 -4.74 15.79
CA GLU A 242 0.80 -5.85 15.08
C GLU A 242 0.73 -5.52 13.59
N LEU A 243 1.62 -6.08 12.78
CA LEU A 243 1.71 -5.74 11.36
C LEU A 243 0.43 -6.08 10.56
N MET A 244 -0.38 -7.04 11.02
CA MET A 244 -1.67 -7.35 10.38
C MET A 244 -2.71 -6.24 10.53
N ASP A 245 -2.50 -5.31 11.48
CA ASP A 245 -3.34 -4.12 11.60
C ASP A 245 -3.32 -3.28 10.33
N MET A 246 -2.19 -3.27 9.62
CA MET A 246 -2.04 -2.64 8.31
C MET A 246 -3.12 -3.10 7.31
N ILE A 247 -3.68 -4.30 7.50
CA ILE A 247 -4.71 -4.87 6.64
C ILE A 247 -6.09 -4.60 7.24
N TYR A 248 -6.28 -4.93 8.52
CA TYR A 248 -7.61 -5.02 9.12
C TYR A 248 -8.10 -3.73 9.79
N LYS A 249 -7.21 -2.82 10.21
CA LYS A 249 -7.60 -1.52 10.76
C LYS A 249 -7.93 -0.52 9.65
N SER A 250 -8.77 0.46 9.97
CA SER A 250 -9.03 1.61 9.08
C SER A 250 -7.77 2.43 8.87
N SER A 251 -7.68 3.14 7.74
CA SER A 251 -6.53 3.99 7.43
C SER A 251 -6.29 4.99 8.57
N SER A 252 -7.31 5.70 9.02
CA SER A 252 -7.20 6.70 10.09
C SER A 252 -6.53 6.17 11.38
N THR A 253 -6.79 4.92 11.75
CA THR A 253 -6.20 4.32 12.95
C THR A 253 -4.72 4.00 12.72
N LEU A 254 -4.35 3.60 11.51
CA LEU A 254 -2.95 3.41 11.11
C LEU A 254 -2.18 4.73 11.14
N GLY A 255 -2.80 5.81 10.65
CA GLY A 255 -2.22 7.15 10.68
C GLY A 255 -1.92 7.63 12.10
N VAL A 256 -2.87 7.48 13.03
CA VAL A 256 -2.69 7.82 14.45
C VAL A 256 -1.59 6.99 15.10
N GLU A 257 -1.49 5.70 14.77
CA GLU A 257 -0.43 4.83 15.30
C GLU A 257 0.96 5.22 14.77
N ALA A 258 1.05 5.59 13.49
CA ALA A 258 2.26 6.11 12.88
C ALA A 258 2.69 7.44 13.52
N GLU A 259 1.76 8.40 13.66
CA GLU A 259 2.02 9.67 14.34
C GLU A 259 2.56 9.43 15.76
N ALA A 260 1.91 8.55 16.53
CA ALA A 260 2.35 8.23 17.88
C ALA A 260 3.77 7.62 17.92
N GLU A 261 4.14 6.80 16.94
CA GLU A 261 5.51 6.31 16.79
C GLU A 261 6.49 7.45 16.46
N SER A 262 6.15 8.32 15.50
CA SER A 262 7.01 9.44 15.08
C SER A 262 7.32 10.41 16.23
N LEU A 263 6.35 10.61 17.14
CA LEU A 263 6.47 11.43 18.35
C LEU A 263 7.16 10.68 19.52
N GLY A 264 7.53 9.41 19.32
CA GLY A 264 8.27 8.59 20.27
C GLY A 264 7.43 7.98 21.40
N PHE A 265 6.10 8.09 21.37
CA PHE A 265 5.23 7.53 22.41
C PHE A 265 5.29 5.99 22.48
N ASN A 266 5.62 5.35 21.36
CA ASN A 266 5.67 3.89 21.20
C ASN A 266 7.11 3.32 21.20
N SER A 267 8.13 4.14 21.43
CA SER A 267 9.56 3.74 21.37
C SER A 267 9.96 2.55 22.24
N ASN A 268 9.26 2.30 23.36
CA ASN A 268 9.51 1.17 24.26
C ASN A 268 8.52 0.01 24.08
N ARG A 269 7.62 0.09 23.09
CA ARG A 269 6.57 -0.91 22.88
C ARG A 269 7.12 -2.09 22.09
N ILE A 270 7.04 -3.27 22.68
CA ILE A 270 7.27 -4.55 21.99
C ILE A 270 5.90 -5.21 21.83
N HIS A 271 5.54 -5.57 20.60
CA HIS A 271 4.27 -6.24 20.35
C HIS A 271 4.33 -7.68 20.85
N PRO A 272 3.42 -8.09 21.75
CA PRO A 272 3.57 -9.36 22.46
C PRO A 272 3.23 -10.58 21.61
N ASP A 273 2.51 -10.48 20.49
CA ASP A 273 1.90 -11.64 19.82
C ASP A 273 2.86 -12.69 19.25
N ILE A 274 4.12 -12.36 18.98
CA ILE A 274 5.10 -13.37 18.54
C ILE A 274 5.84 -13.98 19.73
N TYR A 275 6.28 -13.15 20.67
CA TYR A 275 7.04 -13.59 21.84
C TYR A 275 6.19 -14.29 22.88
N MET A 276 4.93 -13.89 23.04
CA MET A 276 4.01 -14.51 23.98
C MET A 276 3.70 -15.94 23.56
N ASN A 277 3.63 -16.25 22.26
CA ASN A 277 3.44 -17.64 21.83
C ASN A 277 4.66 -18.51 22.17
N GLU A 278 5.89 -18.05 21.92
CA GLU A 278 7.10 -18.79 22.33
C GLU A 278 7.26 -18.89 23.85
N LEU A 279 6.95 -17.82 24.59
CA LEU A 279 6.90 -17.86 26.05
C LEU A 279 5.85 -18.86 26.53
N LEU A 280 4.67 -18.91 25.92
CA LEU A 280 3.60 -19.86 26.26
C LEU A 280 3.94 -21.30 25.84
N VAL A 281 4.65 -21.51 24.72
CA VAL A 281 5.13 -22.83 24.28
C VAL A 281 6.25 -23.30 25.20
N GLY A 282 7.21 -22.44 25.53
CA GLY A 282 8.26 -22.69 26.51
C GLY A 282 7.68 -23.01 27.88
N MET A 283 6.74 -22.20 28.38
CA MET A 283 6.01 -22.48 29.62
C MET A 283 5.28 -23.83 29.56
N ARG A 284 4.56 -24.12 28.47
CA ARG A 284 3.87 -25.41 28.30
C ARG A 284 4.86 -26.58 28.29
N MET A 285 6.01 -26.45 27.66
CA MET A 285 7.08 -27.45 27.66
C MET A 285 7.69 -27.64 29.05
N ILE A 286 8.01 -26.55 29.75
CA ILE A 286 8.52 -26.56 31.13
C ILE A 286 7.51 -27.25 32.05
N HIS A 287 6.21 -26.95 31.94
CA HIS A 287 5.16 -27.61 32.72
C HIS A 287 5.06 -29.13 32.47
N GLN A 288 5.48 -29.62 31.30
CA GLN A 288 5.50 -31.05 31.01
C GLN A 288 6.79 -31.72 31.49
N VAL A 289 7.94 -31.06 31.28
CA VAL A 289 9.27 -31.66 31.50
C VAL A 289 9.72 -31.50 32.94
N LEU A 290 9.48 -30.34 33.57
CA LEU A 290 9.96 -30.02 34.91
C LEU A 290 9.43 -30.98 35.99
N PRO A 291 8.13 -31.36 36.02
CA PRO A 291 7.64 -32.36 36.97
C PRO A 291 8.33 -33.73 36.83
N VAL A 292 8.65 -34.14 35.60
CA VAL A 292 9.34 -35.41 35.33
C VAL A 292 10.78 -35.36 35.83
N ILE A 293 11.47 -34.22 35.64
CA ILE A 293 12.82 -34.00 36.16
C ILE A 293 12.81 -33.99 37.69
N MET A 294 11.91 -33.22 38.32
CA MET A 294 11.82 -33.10 39.78
C MET A 294 11.51 -34.44 40.46
N LYS A 295 10.66 -35.28 39.85
CA LYS A 295 10.40 -36.64 40.34
C LYS A 295 11.62 -37.55 40.23
N LYS A 296 12.42 -37.43 39.17
CA LYS A 296 13.69 -38.19 39.04
C LYS A 296 14.76 -37.74 40.04
N LEU A 297 14.72 -36.48 40.45
CA LEU A 297 15.64 -35.91 41.43
C LEU A 297 15.14 -36.04 42.88
N GLU A 298 13.97 -36.67 43.10
CA GLU A 298 13.35 -36.87 44.42
C GLU A 298 13.03 -35.58 45.19
N ILE A 299 12.95 -34.43 44.49
CA ILE A 299 12.68 -33.11 45.10
C ILE A 299 11.22 -32.64 44.89
N TYR A 300 10.37 -33.45 44.26
CA TYR A 300 9.04 -33.03 43.82
C TYR A 300 8.14 -32.58 44.97
N ASP A 301 8.21 -33.27 46.12
CA ASP A 301 7.37 -32.99 47.29
C ASP A 301 7.95 -31.92 48.23
N GLU A 302 9.24 -31.57 48.06
CA GLU A 302 9.97 -30.62 48.91
C GLU A 302 10.16 -29.24 48.25
N PHE A 303 9.98 -29.16 46.94
CA PHE A 303 10.19 -27.92 46.20
C PHE A 303 9.16 -26.85 46.57
N GLN A 304 9.67 -25.70 47.01
CA GLN A 304 8.89 -24.48 47.22
C GLN A 304 9.41 -23.41 46.27
N LEU A 305 8.50 -22.83 45.48
CA LEU A 305 8.83 -21.74 44.57
C LEU A 305 9.06 -20.46 45.39
N ASP A 306 10.25 -19.90 45.29
CA ASP A 306 10.52 -18.56 45.83
C ASP A 306 9.95 -17.51 44.87
N CYS A 307 8.91 -16.81 45.31
CA CYS A 307 8.24 -15.79 44.51
C CYS A 307 8.89 -14.41 44.64
N SER A 308 9.91 -14.23 45.48
CA SER A 308 10.49 -12.92 45.78
C SER A 308 11.20 -12.25 44.59
N GLU A 309 11.64 -13.02 43.60
CA GLU A 309 12.28 -12.52 42.38
C GLU A 309 11.35 -12.48 41.16
N LEU A 310 10.08 -12.89 41.29
CA LEU A 310 9.15 -13.03 40.17
C LEU A 310 8.41 -11.72 39.80
N CYS A 311 8.46 -10.70 40.65
CA CYS A 311 7.83 -9.39 40.40
C CYS A 311 8.90 -8.33 40.12
N ILE A 312 8.91 -7.77 38.91
CA ILE A 312 9.73 -6.60 38.60
C ILE A 312 8.90 -5.35 38.93
N GLY A 313 9.25 -4.68 40.03
CA GLY A 313 8.72 -3.37 40.41
C GLY A 313 7.63 -3.38 41.47
N GLU A 314 7.99 -3.62 42.73
CA GLU A 314 7.29 -3.03 43.87
C GLU A 314 8.33 -2.46 44.85
N GLU A 315 8.13 -1.20 45.22
CA GLU A 315 8.88 -0.54 46.29
C GLU A 315 8.90 -1.44 47.52
N ARG A 316 10.09 -1.60 48.11
CA ARG A 316 10.27 -2.24 49.42
C ARG A 316 9.35 -1.57 50.44
N SER A 317 8.15 -2.11 50.63
CA SER A 317 7.29 -1.74 51.74
C SER A 317 7.86 -2.38 52.99
N GLN A 318 8.80 -1.66 53.62
CA GLN A 318 9.07 -1.85 55.04
C GLN A 318 7.81 -1.46 55.80
N ASP A 319 7.11 -2.44 56.37
CA ASP A 319 6.65 -2.47 57.75
C ASP A 319 5.42 -3.38 57.90
N VAL A 320 5.66 -4.62 58.29
CA VAL A 320 4.72 -5.34 59.17
C VAL A 320 5.46 -5.62 60.47
N LYS A 321 5.57 -4.58 61.29
CA LYS A 321 5.79 -4.75 62.72
C LYS A 321 4.47 -5.18 63.36
N SER A 322 4.44 -6.46 63.76
CA SER A 322 3.96 -6.92 65.06
C SER A 322 2.82 -6.12 65.72
N ALA A 323 1.63 -6.70 65.73
CA ALA A 323 0.70 -6.56 66.85
C ALA A 323 0.03 -7.91 67.13
N GLN A 324 0.69 -8.69 68.00
CA GLN A 324 -0.02 -9.59 68.90
C GLN A 324 -0.70 -8.73 69.96
N ASN A 325 -2.02 -8.84 70.06
CA ASN A 325 -2.76 -9.10 71.28
C ASN A 325 -4.16 -9.57 70.95
#